data_AF-A0A1H8RRT5-F1
#
_entry.id   AF-A0A1H8RRT5-F1
#
_cell.length_a   1.000
_cell.length_b   1.000
_cell.length_c   1.000
_cell.angle_alpha   90.00
_cell.angle_beta   90.00
_cell.angle_gamma   90.00
#
_symmetry.space_group_name_H-M   'P 1'
#
loop_
_entity.id
_entity.type
_entity.pdbx_description
1 polymer ?
#
loop_
_entity_poly.entity_id
_entity_poly.type
_entity_poly.pdbx_seq_one_letter_code
_entity_poly.pdbx_strand_id
1 'polypeptide(L)' 'MSGALTAFERRLLNELAEGERPPAALAVALDTDLVAVLETTAELQARGLVERQGFDTCRLTDRGREHLAERPV' A
#
# COMPACT_ATOMS: atom_id res chain seq x y z
N MET A 1 -2.28 -15.51 8.10
CA MET A 1 -1.24 -15.88 7.12
C MET A 1 -0.42 -14.64 6.81
N SER A 2 0.85 -14.58 7.21
CA SER A 2 1.76 -13.52 6.73
C SER A 2 2.26 -13.92 5.34
N GLY A 3 1.44 -13.67 4.32
CA GLY A 3 1.85 -13.86 2.94
C GLY A 3 2.94 -12.86 2.59
N ALA A 4 4.03 -13.32 1.99
CA ALA A 4 5.07 -12.42 1.47
C ALA A 4 4.43 -11.35 0.58
N LEU A 5 4.89 -10.10 0.70
CA LEU A 5 4.43 -9.02 -0.17
C LEU A 5 4.79 -9.31 -1.62
N THR A 6 3.84 -9.14 -2.54
CA THR A 6 4.15 -9.11 -3.97
C THR A 6 5.05 -7.92 -4.30
N ALA A 7 5.70 -7.95 -5.46
CA ALA A 7 6.50 -6.83 -5.93
C ALA A 7 5.66 -5.54 -6.07
N PHE A 8 4.40 -5.69 -6.48
CA PHE A 8 3.48 -4.56 -6.63
C PHE A 8 3.03 -4.00 -5.28
N GLU A 9 2.60 -4.86 -4.35
CA GLU A 9 2.26 -4.45 -2.98
C GLU A 9 3.42 -3.71 -2.32
N ARG A 10 4.65 -4.20 -2.47
CA ARG A 10 5.84 -3.55 -1.92
C ARG A 10 6.08 -2.15 -2.51
N ARG A 11 5.92 -2.00 -3.83
CA ARG A 11 6.04 -0.68 -4.49
C ARG A 11 4.97 0.28 -3.98
N LEU A 12 3.72 -0.17 -3.87
CA LEU A 12 2.63 0.65 -3.35
C LEU A 12 2.89 1.09 -1.90
N LEU A 13 3.32 0.17 -1.05
CA LEU A 13 3.67 0.50 0.34
C LEU A 13 4.85 1.48 0.41
N ASN A 14 5.85 1.37 -0.47
CA ASN A 14 6.95 2.33 -0.55
C ASN A 14 6.47 3.74 -0.94
N GLU A 15 5.55 3.88 -1.89
CA GLU A 15 4.96 5.19 -2.22
C GLU A 15 4.24 5.82 -1.03
N LEU A 16 3.55 5.00 -0.23
CA LEU A 16 2.89 5.44 1.00
C LEU A 16 3.86 5.71 2.16
N ALA A 17 5.10 5.21 2.10
CA ALA A 17 6.14 5.53 3.07
C ALA A 17 6.68 6.96 2.90
N GLU A 18 6.58 7.51 1.68
CA GLU A 18 6.93 8.90 1.41
C GLU A 18 5.85 9.90 1.87
N GLY A 19 4.61 9.45 2.01
CA GLY A 19 3.49 10.26 2.50
C GLY A 19 2.13 9.66 2.18
N GLU A 20 1.10 10.15 2.87
CA GLU A 20 -0.29 9.75 2.61
C GLU A 20 -0.72 10.23 1.20
N ARG A 21 -1.38 9.36 0.43
CA ARG A 21 -1.73 9.66 -0.96
C ARG A 21 -3.10 9.11 -1.34
N PRO A 22 -3.84 9.79 -2.24
CA PRO A 22 -5.05 9.24 -2.82
C PRO A 22 -4.75 8.07 -3.76
N PRO A 23 -5.67 7.10 -3.92
CA PRO A 23 -5.53 5.99 -4.87
C PRO A 23 -5.21 6.44 -6.30
N ALA A 24 -5.79 7.56 -6.75
CA ALA A 24 -5.50 8.12 -8.06
C ALA A 24 -4.05 8.60 -8.20
N ALA A 25 -3.46 9.20 -7.16
CA ALA A 25 -2.05 9.60 -7.19
C ALA A 25 -1.12 8.38 -7.14
N LEU A 26 -1.50 7.33 -6.41
CA LEU A 26 -0.77 6.06 -6.43
C LEU A 26 -0.78 5.41 -7.81
N ALA A 27 -1.92 5.42 -8.51
CA ALA A 27 -2.02 4.88 -9.87
C ALA A 27 -1.06 5.59 -10.83
N VAL A 28 -0.98 6.93 -10.74
CA VAL A 28 -0.02 7.73 -11.51
C VAL A 28 1.43 7.41 -11.13
N ALA A 29 1.76 7.37 -9.84
CA ALA A 29 3.13 7.12 -9.38
C ALA A 29 3.63 5.72 -9.73
N LEU A 30 2.73 4.73 -9.71
CA LEU A 30 3.04 3.33 -9.98
C LEU A 30 2.90 2.95 -11.47
N ASP A 31 2.54 3.89 -12.33
CA ASP A 31 2.26 3.69 -13.76
C ASP A 31 1.32 2.48 -13.99
N THR A 32 0.16 2.52 -13.34
CA THR A 32 -0.81 1.43 -13.32
C THR A 32 -2.23 1.95 -13.31
N ASP A 33 -3.21 1.06 -13.46
CA ASP A 33 -4.62 1.44 -13.43
C ASP A 33 -5.16 1.62 -12.00
N LEU A 34 -6.19 2.47 -11.88
CA LEU A 34 -6.82 2.77 -10.60
C LEU A 34 -7.50 1.54 -9.97
N VAL A 35 -8.00 0.60 -10.79
CA VAL A 35 -8.68 -0.60 -10.29
C VAL A 35 -7.68 -1.48 -9.55
N ALA A 36 -6.50 -1.73 -10.12
CA ALA A 36 -5.42 -2.48 -9.52
C ALA A 36 -4.96 -1.86 -8.20
N VAL A 37 -4.88 -0.52 -8.11
CA VAL A 37 -4.57 0.17 -6.85
C VAL A 37 -5.69 -0.04 -5.82
N LEU A 38 -6.95 0.09 -6.21
CA LEU A 38 -8.08 -0.09 -5.29
C LEU A 38 -8.18 -1.54 -4.76
N GLU A 39 -7.99 -2.53 -5.63
CA GLU A 39 -7.95 -3.94 -5.25
C GLU A 39 -6.79 -4.22 -4.30
N THR A 40 -5.58 -3.79 -4.66
CA THR A 40 -4.39 -4.01 -3.84
C THR A 40 -4.48 -3.30 -2.49
N THR A 41 -5.00 -2.06 -2.46
CA THR A 41 -5.20 -1.34 -1.19
C THR A 41 -6.25 -2.01 -0.31
N ALA A 42 -7.31 -2.59 -0.89
CA ALA A 42 -8.30 -3.37 -0.14
C ALA A 42 -7.68 -4.64 0.47
N GLU A 43 -6.84 -5.36 -0.28
CA GLU A 43 -6.12 -6.54 0.21
C GLU A 43 -5.14 -6.17 1.33
N LEU A 44 -4.35 -5.11 1.16
CA LEU A 44 -3.42 -4.61 2.16
C LEU A 44 -4.14 -4.09 3.42
N GLN A 45 -5.33 -3.50 3.26
CA GLN A 45 -6.18 -3.09 4.36
C GLN A 45 -6.73 -4.30 5.12
N ALA A 46 -7.17 -5.36 4.43
CA ALA A 46 -7.59 -6.61 5.06
C ALA A 46 -6.46 -7.27 5.88
N ARG A 47 -5.20 -7.02 5.47
CA ARG A 47 -3.99 -7.46 6.20
C ARG A 47 -3.54 -6.48 7.31
N GLY A 48 -4.22 -5.34 7.46
CA GLY A 48 -3.88 -4.31 8.45
C GLY A 48 -2.58 -3.55 8.16
N LEU A 49 -2.14 -3.51 6.90
CA LEU A 49 -0.90 -2.82 6.48
C LEU A 49 -1.16 -1.38 6.00
N VAL A 50 -2.38 -1.11 5.53
CA VAL A 50 -2.83 0.19 5.04
C VAL A 50 -4.15 0.54 5.71
N GLU A 51 -4.34 1.81 6.00
CA GLU A 51 -5.62 2.39 6.38
C GLU A 51 -6.10 3.36 5.30
N ARG A 52 -7.43 3.46 5.15
CA ARG A 52 -8.07 4.49 4.34
C ARG A 52 -8.83 5.46 5.25
N GLN A 53 -8.47 6.73 5.20
CA GLN A 53 -9.28 7.79 5.80
C GLN A 53 -10.33 8.25 4.78
N GLY A 54 -11.54 7.71 4.92
CA GLY A 54 -12.62 7.97 3.97
C GLY A 54 -12.32 7.41 2.57
N PHE A 55 -12.91 8.03 1.54
CA PHE A 55 -12.73 7.59 0.16
C PHE A 55 -11.38 8.01 -0.43
N ASP A 56 -10.72 9.00 0.14
CA ASP A 56 -9.76 9.78 -0.64
C ASP A 56 -8.31 9.56 -0.28
N THR A 57 -7.96 9.01 0.89
CA THR A 57 -6.53 8.96 1.29
C THR A 57 -6.13 7.60 1.85
N CYS A 58 -5.07 7.02 1.28
CA CYS A 58 -4.39 5.83 1.79
C CYS A 58 -3.18 6.24 2.63
N ARG A 59 -2.95 5.54 3.74
CA ARG A 59 -1.76 5.69 4.60
C ARG A 59 -1.27 4.35 5.13
N LEU A 60 0.03 4.25 5.39
CA LEU A 60 0.59 3.08 6.09
C LEU A 60 0.11 3.04 7.55
N THR A 61 -0.18 1.84 8.04
CA THR A 61 -0.22 1.57 9.47
C THR A 61 1.19 1.39 10.03
N ASP A 62 1.35 1.39 11.34
CA ASP A 62 2.62 1.06 11.99
C ASP A 62 3.12 -0.33 11.56
N ARG A 63 2.21 -1.31 11.49
CA ARG A 63 2.49 -2.65 10.97
C ARG A 63 2.95 -2.63 9.51
N GLY A 64 2.33 -1.79 8.67
CA GLY A 64 2.74 -1.58 7.27
C GLY A 64 4.18 -1.09 7.15
N ARG A 65 4.58 -0.17 8.03
CA ARG A 65 5.96 0.35 8.09
C ARG A 65 6.95 -0.71 8.55
N GLU A 66 6.61 -1.48 9.58
CA GLU A 66 7.44 -2.59 10.08
C GLU A 66 7.68 -3.64 8.97
N HIS A 67 6.65 -3.97 8.20
CA HIS A 67 6.74 -4.93 7.09
C HIS A 67 7.65 -4.47 5.94
N LEU A 68 7.82 -3.15 5.75
CA LEU A 68 8.79 -2.61 4.81
C LEU A 68 10.23 -2.65 5.36
N ALA A 69 10.39 -2.45 6.67
CA ALA A 69 11.68 -2.47 7.36
C ALA A 69 12.28 -3.88 7.44
N GLU A 70 11.44 -4.92 7.48
CA GLU A 70 11.84 -6.32 7.31
C GLU A 70 12.33 -6.58 5.87
N ARG A 71 13.59 -6.22 5.59
CA ARG A 71 14.29 -6.66 4.38
C ARG A 71 14.35 -8.19 4.39
N PRO A 72 13.93 -8.88 3.31
CA PRO A 72 14.33 -10.26 3.15
C PRO A 72 15.85 -10.27 2.98
N VAL A 73 16.52 -11.00 3.87
CA VAL A 73 17.96 -11.29 3.81
C VAL A 73 18.24 -12.16 2.58
#